data_AF-A0AAW1M6Z9-F1
#
_entry.id   AF-A0AAW1M6Z9-F1
#
_cell.length_a   1.000
_cell.length_b   1.000
_cell.length_c   1.000
_cell.angle_alpha   90.00
_cell.angle_beta   90.00
_cell.angle_gamma   90.00
#
_symmetry.space_group_name_H-M   'P 1'
#
loop_
_entity.id
_entity.type
_entity.pdbx_description
1 polymer ?
#
loop_
_entity_poly.entity_id
_entity_poly.type
_entity_poly.pdbx_seq_one_letter_code
_entity_poly.pdbx_strand_id
1 'polypeptide(L)'
;MIQKVYKDNTRKQYGRAIIPYWWNDSIATRRRECTKLRRKLTRETRAQGTNNNNGQILEETREAYKTCKRELVKRIKEAKRRCWKDLCLELDGNIWGDAYKIVAKKFKMLCPYDLSPDKRAQILRVLFPSTSSDLNTEAIVNNMEPFTAEELENAIASMKPGKAPGLDKLPAEAIKEVASCAPELVLSIMNDLISKQKFPDSWKVAKVARARIEYYE
;
A
#
# COMPACT_ATOMS: atom_id res chain seq x y z
N MET A 1 18.01 15.49 1.15
CA MET A 1 18.30 14.35 2.06
C MET A 1 17.14 13.97 3.00
N ILE A 2 15.89 14.35 2.69
CA ILE A 2 14.70 14.12 3.56
C ILE A 2 13.82 12.93 3.08
N GLN A 3 14.02 12.46 1.84
CA GLN A 3 13.13 11.48 1.20
C GLN A 3 13.16 10.03 1.77
N LYS A 4 14.08 9.69 2.69
CA LYS A 4 14.18 8.33 3.24
C LYS A 4 13.51 8.13 4.61
N VAL A 5 13.41 9.17 5.44
CA VAL A 5 13.00 9.00 6.85
C VAL A 5 11.51 8.68 7.00
N TYR A 6 10.64 9.23 6.14
CA TYR A 6 9.20 8.94 6.18
C TYR A 6 8.83 7.58 5.59
N LYS A 7 9.58 7.11 4.56
CA LYS A 7 9.31 5.81 3.92
C LYS A 7 9.65 4.62 4.80
N ASP A 8 10.76 4.68 5.54
CA ASP A 8 11.23 3.52 6.32
C ASP A 8 10.56 3.35 7.69
N ASN A 9 9.92 4.41 8.21
CA ASN A 9 9.28 4.36 9.53
C ASN A 9 7.94 3.61 9.56
N THR A 10 7.43 3.25 8.38
CA THR A 10 6.17 2.51 8.24
C THR A 10 6.40 1.02 7.99
N ARG A 11 7.63 0.60 7.70
CA ARG A 11 8.01 -0.80 7.56
C ARG A 11 8.40 -1.32 8.94
N LYS A 12 7.58 -2.22 9.50
CA LYS A 12 7.95 -3.03 10.67
C LYS A 12 9.22 -3.83 10.33
N GLN A 13 10.40 -3.27 10.58
CA GLN A 13 11.63 -4.05 10.59
C GLN A 13 11.64 -4.82 11.90
N TYR A 14 11.25 -6.10 11.83
CA TYR A 14 11.36 -7.03 12.94
C TYR A 14 12.78 -6.96 13.54
N GLY A 15 12.87 -6.65 14.84
CA GLY A 15 14.13 -6.60 15.58
C GLY A 15 14.85 -5.24 15.69
N ARG A 16 14.39 -4.18 15.00
CA ARG A 16 14.98 -2.82 15.16
C ARG A 16 13.99 -1.84 15.78
N ALA A 17 14.45 -1.11 16.79
CA ALA A 17 13.65 -0.07 17.44
C ALA A 17 13.20 0.97 16.41
N ILE A 18 11.90 1.22 16.33
CA ILE A 18 11.30 2.20 15.41
C ILE A 18 11.82 3.59 15.79
N ILE A 19 12.58 4.22 14.89
CA ILE A 19 13.16 5.54 15.09
C ILE A 19 12.10 6.59 14.75
N PRO A 20 11.67 7.46 15.68
CA PRO A 20 10.61 8.44 15.38
C PRO A 20 10.91 9.35 14.18
N TYR A 21 9.87 9.77 13.46
CA TYR A 21 10.01 10.60 12.23
C TYR A 21 10.74 11.94 12.44
N TRP A 22 10.71 12.46 13.67
CA TRP A 22 11.35 13.71 14.08
C TRP A 22 12.77 13.52 14.64
N TRP A 23 13.27 12.28 14.66
CA TRP A 23 14.59 11.96 15.21
C TRP A 23 15.73 12.50 14.33
N ASN A 24 16.80 12.96 14.97
CA ASN A 24 18.02 13.44 14.32
C ASN A 24 19.23 13.33 15.26
N ASP A 25 20.43 13.47 14.72
CA ASP A 25 21.69 13.30 15.47
C ASP A 25 21.87 14.33 16.59
N SER A 26 21.40 15.56 16.40
CA SER A 26 21.42 16.61 17.42
C SER A 26 20.61 16.20 18.66
N ILE A 27 19.40 15.66 18.46
CA ILE A 27 18.55 15.11 19.53
C ILE A 27 19.20 13.87 20.16
N ALA A 28 19.81 12.98 19.36
CA ALA A 28 20.47 11.78 19.86
C ALA A 28 21.64 12.12 20.80
N THR A 29 22.48 13.08 20.41
CA THR A 29 23.59 13.59 21.23
C THR A 29 23.10 14.26 22.50
N ARG A 30 22.12 15.17 22.40
CA ARG A 30 21.56 15.83 23.59
C ARG A 30 20.86 14.87 24.54
N ARG A 31 20.21 13.82 24.02
CA ARG A 31 19.59 12.76 24.83
C ARG A 31 20.64 11.93 25.57
N ARG A 32 21.77 11.63 24.94
CA ARG A 32 22.91 10.95 25.58
C ARG A 32 23.46 11.77 26.75
N GLU A 33 23.69 13.06 26.55
CA GLU A 33 24.11 14.00 27.60
C GLU A 33 23.11 14.08 28.76
N CYS A 34 21.83 14.26 28.45
CA CYS A 34 20.76 14.30 29.44
C CYS A 34 20.69 13.00 30.26
N THR A 35 20.91 11.85 29.61
CA THR A 35 20.95 10.54 30.27
C THR A 35 22.17 10.41 31.20
N LYS A 36 23.34 10.90 30.78
CA LYS A 36 24.55 10.95 31.63
C LYS A 36 24.28 11.79 32.88
N LEU A 37 23.74 12.99 32.74
CA LEU A 37 23.41 13.88 33.86
C LEU A 37 22.34 13.28 34.78
N ARG A 38 21.30 12.63 34.25
CA ARG A 38 20.30 11.92 35.07
C ARG A 38 20.92 10.81 35.91
N ARG A 39 21.83 10.03 35.31
CA ARG A 39 22.54 8.95 36.01
C ARG A 39 23.45 9.52 37.11
N LYS A 40 24.17 10.61 36.84
CA LYS A 40 24.99 11.34 37.82
C LYS A 40 24.14 11.80 39.00
N LEU A 41 23.04 12.51 38.73
CA LEU A 41 22.09 12.98 39.74
C LEU A 41 21.55 11.83 40.60
N THR A 42 21.18 10.70 39.98
CA THR A 42 20.65 9.53 40.71
C THR A 42 21.68 8.92 41.66
N ARG A 43 22.95 8.85 41.24
CA ARG A 43 24.05 8.34 42.08
C ARG A 43 24.31 9.29 43.26
N GLU A 44 24.39 10.58 43.01
CA GLU A 44 24.65 11.60 44.04
C GLU A 44 23.50 11.71 45.04
N THR A 45 22.24 11.61 44.58
CA THR A 45 21.07 11.59 45.49
C THR A 45 21.09 10.39 46.43
N ARG A 46 21.54 9.21 45.95
CA ARG A 46 21.67 8.01 46.78
C ARG A 46 22.84 8.10 47.77
N ALA A 47 23.93 8.77 47.40
CA ALA A 47 25.11 8.94 48.24
C ALA A 47 24.93 10.00 49.34
N GLN A 48 23.99 10.93 49.20
CA GLN A 48 23.72 11.95 50.22
C GLN A 48 23.17 11.39 51.54
N GLY A 49 22.55 10.21 51.55
CA GLY A 49 22.15 9.53 52.79
C GLY A 49 23.34 9.15 53.70
N THR A 50 24.57 9.23 53.19
CA THR A 50 25.81 8.83 53.87
C THR A 50 26.81 9.97 54.13
N ASN A 51 26.63 11.17 53.56
CA ASN A 51 27.65 12.24 53.67
C ASN A 51 27.04 13.65 53.61
N ASN A 52 27.15 14.43 54.69
CA ASN A 52 26.39 15.67 54.93
C ASN A 52 26.94 16.91 54.19
N ASN A 53 28.16 16.83 53.62
CA ASN A 53 28.86 17.98 53.01
C ASN A 53 28.63 18.19 51.50
N ASN A 54 27.83 17.35 50.83
CA ASN A 54 27.68 17.38 49.36
C ASN A 54 26.40 18.09 48.85
N GLY A 55 25.81 18.97 49.64
CA GLY A 55 24.58 19.71 49.30
C GLY A 55 24.69 20.53 48.01
N GLN A 56 25.78 21.29 47.88
CA GLN A 56 25.99 22.21 46.76
C GLN A 56 26.23 21.49 45.43
N ILE A 57 27.07 20.46 45.41
CA ILE A 57 27.37 19.64 44.22
C ILE A 57 26.10 18.97 43.67
N LEU A 58 25.21 18.51 44.57
CA LEU A 58 23.94 17.90 44.16
C LEU A 58 23.03 18.91 43.46
N GLU A 59 22.92 20.13 44.00
CA GLU A 59 22.08 21.17 43.41
C GLU A 59 22.64 21.65 42.05
N GLU A 60 23.96 21.75 41.91
CA GLU A 60 24.62 22.02 40.62
C GLU A 60 24.32 20.93 39.58
N THR A 61 24.46 19.65 39.96
CA THR A 61 24.11 18.53 39.06
C THR A 61 22.62 18.54 38.72
N ARG A 62 21.75 18.91 39.68
CA ARG A 62 20.30 19.02 39.47
C ARG A 62 19.97 20.14 38.47
N GLU A 63 20.57 21.32 38.59
CA GLU A 63 20.33 22.43 37.67
C GLU A 63 20.91 22.14 36.27
N ALA A 64 22.09 21.51 36.19
CA ALA A 64 22.66 21.05 34.93
C ALA A 64 21.73 20.06 34.21
N TYR A 65 21.15 19.09 34.95
CA TYR A 65 20.16 18.17 34.39
C TYR A 65 18.87 18.88 33.96
N LYS A 66 18.32 19.79 34.77
CA LYS A 66 17.12 20.58 34.42
C LYS A 66 17.35 21.35 33.12
N THR A 67 18.45 22.07 33.02
CA THR A 67 18.82 22.85 31.83
C THR A 67 19.01 21.95 30.61
N CYS A 68 19.70 20.82 30.77
CA CYS A 68 19.86 19.84 29.69
C CYS A 68 18.52 19.26 29.21
N LYS A 69 17.60 18.97 30.14
CA LYS A 69 16.27 18.45 29.85
C LYS A 69 15.39 19.49 29.15
N ARG A 70 15.37 20.74 29.63
CA ARG A 70 14.65 21.86 28.98
C ARG A 70 15.07 21.99 27.52
N GLU A 71 16.39 21.99 27.30
CA GLU A 71 16.97 22.13 25.97
C GLU A 71 16.69 20.92 25.07
N LEU A 72 16.73 19.68 25.61
CA LEU A 72 16.32 18.49 24.86
C LEU A 72 14.86 18.58 24.40
N VAL A 73 13.95 18.99 25.30
CA VAL A 73 12.53 19.15 24.98
C VAL A 73 12.33 20.24 23.92
N LYS A 74 13.06 21.35 24.02
CA LYS A 74 13.05 22.43 23.01
C LYS A 74 13.42 21.89 21.63
N ARG A 75 14.55 21.18 21.52
CA ARG A 75 15.00 20.58 20.25
C ARG A 75 14.00 19.58 19.68
N ILE A 76 13.35 18.76 20.52
CA ILE A 76 12.29 17.84 20.09
C ILE A 76 11.08 18.60 19.54
N LYS A 77 10.63 19.66 20.22
CA LYS A 77 9.51 20.50 19.76
C LYS A 77 9.82 21.15 18.41
N GLU A 78 11.02 21.71 18.25
CA GLU A 78 11.48 22.32 17.01
C GLU A 78 11.56 21.30 15.87
N ALA A 79 12.10 20.11 16.14
CA ALA A 79 12.18 19.06 15.14
C ALA A 79 10.80 18.59 14.68
N LYS A 80 9.86 18.36 15.62
CA LYS A 80 8.47 18.03 15.27
C LYS A 80 7.82 19.12 14.43
N ARG A 81 8.02 20.40 14.79
CA ARG A 81 7.47 21.54 14.05
C ARG A 81 8.03 21.61 12.63
N ARG A 82 9.33 21.38 12.46
CA ARG A 82 9.98 21.34 11.14
C ARG A 82 9.39 20.23 10.27
N CYS A 83 9.35 19.00 10.79
CA CYS A 83 8.77 17.86 10.08
C CYS A 83 7.29 18.10 9.71
N TRP A 84 6.52 18.77 10.57
CA TRP A 84 5.15 19.17 10.24
C TRP A 84 5.09 20.20 9.11
N LYS A 85 5.95 21.23 9.16
CA LYS A 85 6.03 22.23 8.09
C LYS A 85 6.42 21.61 6.75
N ASP A 86 7.40 20.70 6.76
CA ASP A 86 7.85 19.97 5.56
C ASP A 86 6.71 19.12 4.97
N LEU A 87 5.92 18.46 5.83
CA LEU A 87 4.75 17.69 5.39
C LEU A 87 3.66 18.57 4.76
N CYS A 88 3.42 19.76 5.30
CA CYS A 88 2.48 20.72 4.70
C CYS A 88 2.98 21.21 3.33
N LEU A 89 4.27 21.54 3.20
CA LEU A 89 4.86 21.96 1.92
C LEU A 89 4.81 20.85 0.87
N GLU A 90 4.98 19.58 1.27
CA GLU A 90 4.82 18.43 0.37
C GLU A 90 3.37 18.33 -0.14
N LEU A 91 2.38 18.58 0.71
CA LEU A 91 0.96 18.52 0.34
C LEU A 91 0.62 19.54 -0.77
N ASP A 92 1.19 20.75 -0.69
CA ASP A 92 0.97 21.80 -1.70
C ASP A 92 1.52 21.40 -3.07
N GLY A 93 2.60 20.62 -3.12
CA GLY A 93 3.19 20.12 -4.37
C GLY A 93 2.65 18.76 -4.85
N ASN A 94 2.13 17.94 -3.94
CA ASN A 94 1.60 16.61 -4.24
C ASN A 94 0.40 16.27 -3.35
N ILE A 95 -0.80 16.52 -3.88
CA ILE A 95 -2.08 16.21 -3.24
C ILE A 95 -2.29 14.72 -2.92
N TRP A 96 -1.53 13.82 -3.55
CA TRP A 96 -1.56 12.36 -3.32
C TRP A 96 -0.32 11.85 -2.55
N GLY A 97 0.46 12.76 -1.96
CA GLY A 97 1.70 12.49 -1.24
C GLY A 97 1.50 11.82 0.13
N ASP A 98 2.55 11.87 0.96
CA ASP A 98 2.54 11.18 2.24
C ASP A 98 1.53 11.79 3.23
N ALA A 99 1.27 13.10 3.15
CA ALA A 99 0.22 13.78 3.90
C ALA A 99 -1.16 13.17 3.63
N TYR A 100 -1.52 12.97 2.35
CA TYR A 100 -2.76 12.31 1.95
C TYR A 100 -2.81 10.88 2.49
N LYS A 101 -1.73 10.10 2.35
CA LYS A 101 -1.70 8.71 2.83
C LYS A 101 -1.90 8.60 4.35
N ILE A 102 -1.33 9.51 5.13
CA ILE A 102 -1.51 9.56 6.58
C ILE A 102 -2.99 9.76 6.93
N VAL A 103 -3.63 10.70 6.24
CA VAL A 103 -5.04 11.05 6.44
C VAL A 103 -5.96 9.94 5.92
N ALA A 104 -5.75 9.46 4.70
CA ALA A 104 -6.47 8.35 4.09
C ALA A 104 -6.37 7.05 4.91
N LYS A 105 -5.21 6.77 5.53
CA LYS A 105 -5.06 5.64 6.45
C LYS A 105 -5.96 5.77 7.68
N LYS A 106 -6.23 6.98 8.17
CA LYS A 106 -7.20 7.22 9.25
C LYS A 106 -8.64 7.03 8.77
N PHE A 107 -8.91 7.29 7.49
CA PHE A 107 -10.21 7.05 6.86
C PHE A 107 -10.48 5.60 6.44
N LYS A 108 -9.55 4.65 6.71
CA LYS A 108 -9.69 3.21 6.36
C LYS A 108 -10.91 2.48 6.97
N MET A 109 -11.78 3.16 7.73
CA MET A 109 -12.92 2.56 8.42
C MET A 109 -14.28 3.13 7.99
N LEU A 110 -14.43 3.44 6.72
CA LEU A 110 -15.73 3.80 6.15
C LEU A 110 -15.83 3.21 4.73
N CYS A 111 -16.09 1.90 4.61
CA CYS A 111 -17.09 1.48 3.65
C CYS A 111 -18.44 1.71 4.35
N PRO A 112 -19.07 2.89 4.26
CA PRO A 112 -20.24 3.23 5.07
C PRO A 112 -21.50 2.50 4.62
N TYR A 113 -21.42 1.72 3.55
CA TYR A 113 -22.58 1.15 2.90
C TYR A 113 -22.45 -0.37 2.86
N ASP A 114 -23.10 -1.01 3.82
CA ASP A 114 -23.68 -2.31 3.53
C ASP A 114 -24.85 -2.04 2.58
N LEU A 115 -24.58 -2.05 1.27
CA LEU A 115 -25.64 -1.95 0.29
C LEU A 115 -26.47 -3.23 0.38
N SER A 116 -27.75 -3.11 0.72
CA SER A 116 -28.68 -4.23 0.60
C SER A 116 -28.65 -4.77 -0.83
N PRO A 117 -28.90 -6.07 -1.04
CA PRO A 117 -29.00 -6.66 -2.39
C PRO A 117 -29.89 -5.84 -3.33
N ASP A 118 -31.00 -5.29 -2.81
CA ASP A 118 -31.96 -4.49 -3.58
C ASP A 118 -31.38 -3.15 -4.05
N LYS A 119 -30.67 -2.43 -3.17
CA LYS A 119 -29.99 -1.18 -3.56
C LYS A 119 -28.89 -1.43 -4.60
N ARG A 120 -28.20 -2.58 -4.51
CA ARG A 120 -27.22 -2.97 -5.54
C ARG A 120 -27.90 -3.22 -6.88
N ALA A 121 -29.00 -3.97 -6.89
CA ALA A 121 -29.76 -4.24 -8.11
C ALA A 121 -30.28 -2.93 -8.74
N GLN A 122 -30.77 -2.00 -7.93
CA GLN A 122 -31.21 -0.68 -8.40
C GLN A 122 -30.07 0.13 -9.02
N ILE A 123 -28.90 0.18 -8.36
CA ILE A 123 -27.73 0.88 -8.89
C ILE A 123 -27.24 0.23 -10.20
N LEU A 124 -27.20 -1.10 -10.25
CA LEU A 124 -26.80 -1.82 -11.47
C LEU A 124 -27.75 -1.54 -12.63
N ARG A 125 -29.06 -1.45 -12.40
CA ARG A 125 -30.03 -1.06 -13.45
C ARG A 125 -29.82 0.36 -13.97
N VAL A 126 -29.34 1.27 -13.13
CA VAL A 126 -29.06 2.67 -13.53
C VAL A 126 -27.71 2.79 -14.24
N LEU A 127 -26.66 2.13 -13.73
CA LEU A 127 -25.32 2.17 -14.31
C LEU A 127 -25.20 1.36 -15.60
N PHE A 128 -25.90 0.24 -15.67
CA PHE A 128 -25.94 -0.67 -16.80
C PHE A 128 -27.40 -0.84 -17.22
N PRO A 129 -28.02 0.20 -17.82
CA PRO A 129 -29.36 0.09 -18.33
C PRO A 129 -29.41 -1.09 -19.30
N SER A 130 -30.33 -2.01 -19.05
CA SER A 130 -30.58 -3.11 -19.97
C SER A 130 -31.16 -2.49 -21.23
N THR A 131 -30.30 -2.10 -22.17
CA THR A 131 -30.70 -1.84 -23.54
C THR A 131 -31.41 -3.11 -24.00
N SER A 132 -32.72 -3.00 -24.20
CA SER A 132 -33.54 -4.05 -24.79
C SER A 132 -32.85 -4.54 -26.06
N SER A 133 -32.31 -5.77 -25.98
CA SER A 133 -32.29 -6.82 -27.01
C SER A 133 -32.00 -6.52 -28.49
N ASP A 134 -31.61 -5.31 -28.92
CA ASP A 134 -31.55 -4.98 -30.34
C ASP A 134 -30.24 -4.27 -30.73
N LEU A 135 -29.11 -4.73 -30.18
CA LEU A 135 -27.79 -4.52 -30.82
C LEU A 135 -27.15 -5.85 -31.23
N ASN A 136 -27.94 -6.92 -31.37
CA ASN A 136 -27.59 -8.02 -32.26
C ASN A 136 -27.90 -7.60 -33.69
N THR A 137 -27.23 -6.54 -34.18
CA THR A 137 -27.00 -6.50 -35.62
C THR A 137 -26.08 -7.70 -35.85
N GLU A 138 -26.59 -8.79 -36.40
CA GLU A 138 -25.78 -9.85 -36.98
C GLU A 138 -25.04 -9.25 -38.18
N ALA A 139 -24.09 -8.36 -37.92
CA ALA A 139 -23.11 -7.90 -38.87
C ALA A 139 -22.15 -9.07 -39.03
N ILE A 140 -22.59 -10.10 -39.77
CA ILE A 140 -21.69 -11.15 -40.25
C ILE A 140 -20.64 -10.44 -41.08
N VAL A 141 -19.44 -10.32 -40.53
CA VAL A 141 -18.31 -9.71 -41.24
C VAL A 141 -17.88 -10.73 -42.28
N ASN A 142 -18.16 -10.47 -43.55
CA ASN A 142 -18.00 -11.45 -44.64
C ASN A 142 -16.54 -11.74 -45.04
N ASN A 143 -15.55 -11.32 -44.25
CA ASN A 143 -14.15 -11.60 -44.54
C ASN A 143 -13.25 -11.39 -43.31
N MET A 144 -13.24 -12.36 -42.38
CA MET A 144 -12.30 -12.34 -41.26
C MET A 144 -11.04 -13.12 -41.63
N GLU A 145 -9.89 -12.47 -41.50
CA GLU A 145 -8.59 -13.10 -41.71
C GLU A 145 -8.31 -14.11 -40.59
N PRO A 146 -7.84 -15.33 -40.90
CA PRO A 146 -7.48 -16.31 -39.88
C PRO A 146 -6.24 -15.84 -39.11
N PHE A 147 -6.16 -16.23 -37.84
CA PHE A 147 -4.98 -16.02 -37.02
C PHE A 147 -3.78 -16.81 -37.56
N THR A 148 -2.61 -16.20 -37.42
CA THR A 148 -1.31 -16.78 -37.74
C THR A 148 -0.69 -17.48 -36.53
N ALA A 149 0.27 -18.37 -36.78
CA ALA A 149 1.01 -19.04 -35.70
C ALA A 149 1.81 -18.05 -34.84
N GLU A 150 2.33 -16.97 -35.43
CA GLU A 150 3.07 -15.92 -34.72
C GLU A 150 2.16 -15.13 -33.77
N GLU A 151 0.93 -14.81 -34.20
CA GLU A 151 -0.06 -14.17 -33.33
C GLU A 151 -0.44 -15.05 -32.14
N LEU A 152 -0.59 -16.37 -32.37
CA LEU A 152 -0.84 -17.33 -31.31
C LEU A 152 0.32 -17.37 -30.31
N GLU A 153 1.56 -17.45 -30.78
CA GLU A 153 2.75 -17.49 -29.92
C GLU A 153 2.87 -16.22 -29.07
N ASN A 154 2.68 -15.05 -29.68
CA ASN A 154 2.68 -13.76 -28.99
C ASN A 154 1.56 -13.67 -27.95
N ALA A 155 0.35 -14.13 -28.28
CA ALA A 155 -0.78 -14.15 -27.36
C ALA A 155 -0.48 -15.02 -26.13
N ILE A 156 0.04 -16.24 -26.33
CA ILE A 156 0.40 -17.17 -25.27
C ILE A 156 1.54 -16.62 -24.39
N ALA A 157 2.54 -15.97 -25.00
CA ALA A 157 3.63 -15.32 -24.26
C ALA A 157 3.12 -14.18 -23.35
N SER A 158 2.13 -13.40 -23.84
CA SER A 158 1.56 -12.27 -23.10
C SER A 158 0.76 -12.65 -21.86
N MET A 159 0.24 -13.90 -21.80
CA MET A 159 -0.58 -14.37 -20.68
C MET A 159 0.22 -14.44 -19.38
N LYS A 160 -0.29 -13.83 -18.31
CA LYS A 160 0.35 -13.82 -16.99
C LYS A 160 -0.11 -15.03 -16.16
N PRO A 161 0.79 -15.85 -15.60
CA PRO A 161 0.42 -16.91 -14.67
C PRO A 161 -0.08 -16.33 -13.34
N GLY A 162 -0.79 -17.16 -12.57
CA GLY A 162 -1.34 -16.81 -11.26
C GLY A 162 -2.52 -15.85 -11.33
N LYS A 163 -3.14 -15.68 -12.50
CA LYS A 163 -4.40 -14.95 -12.65
C LYS A 163 -5.58 -15.87 -12.34
N ALA A 164 -6.62 -15.29 -11.74
CA ALA A 164 -7.84 -16.03 -11.47
C ALA A 164 -8.44 -16.52 -12.79
N PRO A 165 -8.78 -17.82 -12.89
CA PRO A 165 -9.38 -18.36 -14.11
C PRO A 165 -10.77 -17.77 -14.34
N GLY A 166 -11.23 -17.80 -15.59
CA GLY A 166 -12.55 -17.35 -15.98
C GLY A 166 -13.67 -18.25 -15.44
N LEU A 167 -14.89 -18.02 -15.92
CA LEU A 167 -16.04 -18.90 -15.60
C LEU A 167 -15.87 -20.32 -16.14
N ASP A 168 -15.05 -20.47 -17.18
CA ASP A 168 -14.59 -21.73 -17.75
C ASP A 168 -13.64 -22.52 -16.85
N LYS A 169 -13.11 -21.89 -15.78
CA LYS A 169 -12.14 -22.47 -14.84
C LYS A 169 -10.83 -22.90 -15.51
N LEU A 170 -10.50 -22.33 -16.68
CA LEU A 170 -9.25 -22.61 -17.38
C LEU A 170 -8.16 -21.62 -16.92
N PRO A 171 -7.11 -22.10 -16.21
CA PRO A 171 -6.01 -21.24 -15.81
C PRO A 171 -5.06 -20.97 -16.99
N ALA A 172 -4.35 -19.84 -16.96
CA ALA A 172 -3.43 -19.45 -18.01
C ALA A 172 -2.32 -20.49 -18.23
N GLU A 173 -1.91 -21.18 -17.16
CA GLU A 173 -0.93 -22.25 -17.15
C GLU A 173 -1.37 -23.45 -17.99
N ALA A 174 -2.64 -23.85 -17.89
CA ALA A 174 -3.16 -24.96 -18.68
C ALA A 174 -3.19 -24.62 -20.18
N ILE A 175 -3.56 -23.38 -20.52
CA ILE A 175 -3.59 -22.91 -21.91
C ILE A 175 -2.17 -22.85 -22.48
N LYS A 176 -1.20 -22.37 -21.70
CA LYS A 176 0.22 -22.36 -22.09
C LYS A 176 0.77 -23.77 -22.34
N GLU A 177 0.42 -24.72 -21.48
CA GLU A 177 0.87 -26.12 -21.63
C GLU A 177 0.30 -26.73 -22.92
N VAL A 178 -1.01 -26.56 -23.17
CA VAL A 178 -1.66 -27.08 -24.39
C VAL A 178 -1.07 -26.42 -25.64
N ALA A 179 -0.83 -25.11 -25.62
CA ALA A 179 -0.21 -24.41 -26.74
C ALA A 179 1.25 -24.85 -26.99
N SER A 180 1.97 -25.27 -25.94
CA SER A 180 3.32 -25.83 -26.07
C SER A 180 3.31 -27.25 -26.63
N CYS A 181 2.31 -28.08 -26.29
CA CYS A 181 2.22 -29.46 -26.75
C CYS A 181 1.59 -29.60 -28.14
N ALA A 182 0.61 -28.77 -28.47
CA ALA A 182 -0.18 -28.87 -29.70
C ALA A 182 -0.60 -27.47 -30.21
N PRO A 183 0.34 -26.64 -30.67
CA PRO A 183 0.04 -25.28 -31.15
C PRO A 183 -0.93 -25.29 -32.35
N GLU A 184 -0.78 -26.25 -33.26
CA GLU A 184 -1.65 -26.39 -34.44
C GLU A 184 -3.11 -26.65 -34.09
N LEU A 185 -3.36 -27.44 -33.03
CA LEU A 185 -4.71 -27.71 -32.56
C LEU A 185 -5.34 -26.43 -32.01
N VAL A 186 -4.62 -25.67 -31.18
CA VAL A 186 -5.11 -24.40 -30.64
C VAL A 186 -5.38 -23.40 -31.75
N LEU A 187 -4.46 -23.29 -32.72
CA LEU A 187 -4.61 -22.40 -33.87
C LEU A 187 -5.86 -22.76 -34.70
N SER A 188 -6.06 -24.05 -34.97
CA SER A 188 -7.23 -24.56 -35.69
C SER A 188 -8.54 -24.23 -34.98
N ILE A 189 -8.60 -24.39 -33.65
CA ILE A 189 -9.78 -24.08 -32.86
C ILE A 189 -10.08 -22.56 -32.92
N MET A 190 -9.07 -21.71 -32.75
CA MET A 190 -9.24 -20.26 -32.81
C MET A 190 -9.70 -19.80 -34.20
N ASN A 191 -9.15 -20.38 -35.26
CA ASN A 191 -9.55 -20.11 -36.65
C ASN A 191 -10.95 -20.66 -36.98
N ASP A 192 -11.36 -21.76 -36.35
CA ASP A 192 -12.73 -22.28 -36.43
C ASP A 192 -13.74 -21.37 -35.73
N LEU A 193 -13.39 -20.82 -34.56
CA LEU A 193 -14.26 -19.90 -33.80
C LEU A 193 -14.51 -18.62 -34.60
N ILE A 194 -13.47 -18.05 -35.20
CA ILE A 194 -13.56 -16.79 -35.96
C ILE A 194 -14.25 -17.00 -37.32
N SER A 195 -13.97 -18.11 -38.03
CA SER A 195 -14.63 -18.41 -39.31
C SER A 195 -16.13 -18.70 -39.14
N LYS A 196 -16.50 -19.46 -38.10
CA LYS A 196 -17.91 -19.79 -37.80
C LYS A 196 -18.63 -18.67 -37.06
N GLN A 197 -17.89 -17.66 -36.57
CA GLN A 197 -18.37 -16.55 -35.74
C GLN A 197 -19.22 -17.02 -34.55
N LYS A 198 -18.88 -18.19 -33.99
CA LYS A 198 -19.62 -18.84 -32.89
C LYS A 198 -18.71 -19.02 -31.70
N PHE A 199 -18.94 -18.21 -30.66
CA PHE A 199 -18.15 -18.21 -29.44
C PHE A 199 -18.89 -18.88 -28.28
N PRO A 200 -18.18 -19.55 -27.36
CA PRO A 200 -18.77 -20.11 -26.15
C PRO A 200 -19.58 -19.07 -25.37
N ASP A 201 -20.76 -19.46 -24.89
CA ASP A 201 -21.62 -18.53 -24.13
C ASP A 201 -20.99 -18.11 -22.79
N SER A 202 -20.11 -18.95 -22.21
CA SER A 202 -19.34 -18.61 -21.03
C SER A 202 -18.44 -17.38 -21.21
N TRP A 203 -18.00 -17.07 -22.43
CA TRP A 203 -17.20 -15.89 -22.75
C TRP A 203 -18.03 -14.60 -22.82
N LYS A 204 -19.34 -14.73 -23.04
CA LYS A 204 -20.30 -13.60 -23.10
C LYS A 204 -20.82 -13.23 -21.71
N VAL A 205 -20.52 -14.03 -20.69
CA VAL A 205 -20.97 -13.82 -19.31
C VAL A 205 -19.83 -13.27 -18.46
N ALA A 206 -19.99 -12.04 -17.94
CA ALA A 206 -19.05 -11.44 -17.00
C ALA A 206 -19.66 -11.41 -15.59
N LYS A 207 -18.94 -11.94 -14.59
CA LYS A 207 -19.28 -11.72 -13.18
C LYS A 207 -18.72 -10.38 -12.73
N VAL A 208 -19.60 -9.42 -12.42
CA VAL A 208 -19.21 -8.18 -11.74
C VAL A 208 -18.92 -8.50 -10.28
N ALA A 209 -17.66 -8.82 -9.97
CA ALA A 209 -17.23 -9.07 -8.60
C ALA A 209 -16.85 -7.76 -7.90
N ARG A 210 -17.32 -7.60 -6.65
CA ARG A 210 -16.75 -6.61 -5.72
C ARG A 210 -15.34 -7.09 -5.37
N ALA A 211 -14.32 -6.25 -5.55
CA ALA A 211 -12.97 -6.55 -5.06
C ALA A 211 -13.01 -6.69 -3.53
N ARG A 212 -13.03 -7.94 -3.05
CA ARG A 212 -12.84 -8.26 -1.63
C ARG A 212 -11.33 -8.34 -1.40
N ILE A 213 -10.76 -7.29 -0.82
CA ILE A 213 -9.37 -7.32 -0.38
C ILE A 213 -9.37 -8.12 0.92
N GLU A 214 -9.19 -9.44 0.82
CA GLU A 214 -8.94 -10.29 1.98
C GLU A 214 -7.46 -10.16 2.35
N TYR A 215 -7.18 -9.67 3.57
CA TYR A 215 -5.86 -9.81 4.16
C TYR A 215 -5.91 -11.05 5.07
N TYR A 216 -4.97 -11.97 4.86
CA TYR A 216 -4.64 -13.01 5.82
C TYR A 216 -4.14 -12.37 7.12
N GLU A 217 -4.67 -12.84 8.26
CA GLU A 217 -4.33 -12.40 9.62
C GLU A 217 -2.84 -12.64 9.98
#